data_AF-A0A1A8AG00-F1
#
_entry.id   AF-A0A1A8AG00-F1
#
_cell.length_a   1.000
_cell.length_b   1.000
_cell.length_c   1.000
_cell.angle_alpha   90.00
_cell.angle_beta   90.00
_cell.angle_gamma   90.00
#
_symmetry.space_group_name_H-M   'P 1'
#
loop_
_entity.id
_entity.type
_entity.pdbx_description
1 polymer ?
#
loop_
_entity_poly.entity_id
_entity_poly.type
_entity_poly.pdbx_seq_one_letter_code
_entity_poly.pdbx_strand_id
1 'polypeptide(L)'
;RSGEDLSDACLSFQSSIELEGQHQRGEPPQQLNKQTWWREHLEAQNKEAALQTTTWQSPAKIPSKTNTTKRGAKQGRGCPTQGWAGGTRAPTTAPAGPPTTRGGKAARLPAKAPAGRGRAGAAAKPDKSAKPAGNSPKAKLLSDKSEQDCCPKPVHEERVSVSGPLNRRSHVARLGLARVLSRSIDTQNEAEQLYQEVIAMAPEVRHQDNHTIFFFRTIMPTFSLFGYMLEPSDPQAAVDVFCRFPLKPVAEQSFNDAFISGEIVRLLMSQKQHDHSQPGPSLVAHGKVMGLSCIEKYVNILDGESKTALLRNVYARINNKQHDDPDLQDFFKFKCWI
;
A
#
# COMPACT_ATOMS: atom_id res chain seq x y z
N ARG A 1 -6.19 17.17 13.77
CA ARG A 1 -5.71 16.17 14.74
C ARG A 1 -5.03 16.94 15.84
N SER A 2 -5.31 16.60 17.09
CA SER A 2 -4.65 17.20 18.24
C SER A 2 -3.16 16.79 18.26
N GLY A 3 -2.35 17.44 19.10
CA GLY A 3 -0.99 16.95 19.38
C GLY A 3 -1.00 15.59 20.09
N GLU A 4 -2.02 15.36 20.91
CA GLU A 4 -2.24 14.12 21.66
C GLU A 4 -2.46 12.92 20.71
N ASP A 5 -3.28 13.07 19.66
CA ASP A 5 -3.49 12.04 18.62
C ASP A 5 -2.17 11.55 18.00
N LEU A 6 -1.18 12.44 17.88
CA LEU A 6 0.11 12.15 17.26
C LEU A 6 1.08 11.52 18.27
N SER A 7 1.05 11.95 19.53
CA SER A 7 1.82 11.35 20.62
C SER A 7 1.43 9.88 20.84
N ASP A 8 0.13 9.59 20.96
CA ASP A 8 -0.36 8.21 21.15
C ASP A 8 -0.07 7.32 19.92
N ALA A 9 -0.08 7.90 18.71
CA ALA A 9 0.34 7.20 17.49
C ALA A 9 1.85 6.88 17.46
N CYS A 10 2.72 7.82 17.86
CA CYS A 10 4.16 7.56 18.01
C CYS A 10 4.41 6.41 18.98
N LEU A 11 3.82 6.47 20.18
CA LEU A 11 3.96 5.42 21.19
C LEU A 11 3.42 4.07 20.69
N SER A 12 2.31 4.04 19.94
CA SER A 12 1.77 2.83 19.31
C SER A 12 2.77 2.17 18.35
N PHE A 13 3.37 2.97 17.45
CA PHE A 13 4.31 2.45 16.46
C PHE A 13 5.66 2.05 17.07
N GLN A 14 6.16 2.82 18.04
CA GLN A 14 7.36 2.45 18.82
C GLN A 14 7.15 1.13 19.57
N SER A 15 6.05 0.98 20.31
CA SER A 15 5.68 -0.28 20.99
C SER A 15 5.64 -1.46 20.02
N SER A 16 5.13 -1.25 18.81
CA SER A 16 5.03 -2.28 17.78
C SER A 16 6.39 -2.70 17.21
N ILE A 17 7.37 -1.79 17.17
CA ILE A 17 8.74 -2.07 16.73
C ILE A 17 9.54 -2.75 17.84
N GLU A 18 9.40 -2.31 19.10
CA GLU A 18 10.07 -2.92 20.26
C GLU A 18 9.65 -4.38 20.51
N LEU A 19 8.41 -4.72 20.17
CA LEU A 19 7.90 -6.09 20.24
C LEU A 19 8.48 -7.04 19.18
N GLU A 20 9.16 -6.55 18.15
CA GLU A 20 9.73 -7.39 17.09
C GLU A 20 10.81 -8.34 17.64
N GLY A 21 10.79 -9.61 17.22
CA GLY A 21 11.65 -10.64 17.78
C GLY A 21 11.25 -11.15 19.19
N GLN A 22 10.32 -10.48 19.88
CA GLN A 22 9.72 -10.98 21.12
C GLN A 22 8.61 -12.01 20.82
N HIS A 23 8.26 -12.81 21.83
CA HIS A 23 7.16 -13.77 21.73
C HIS A 23 5.80 -13.06 21.65
N GLN A 24 4.86 -13.60 20.87
CA GLN A 24 3.48 -13.08 20.74
C GLN A 24 2.63 -13.16 22.01
N ARG A 25 3.17 -13.68 23.12
CA ARG A 25 2.53 -13.75 24.44
C ARG A 25 3.52 -13.28 25.50
N GLY A 26 3.09 -12.36 26.36
CA GLY A 26 3.90 -11.77 27.43
C GLY A 26 3.23 -10.53 28.02
N GLU A 27 3.95 -9.84 28.90
CA GLU A 27 3.57 -8.52 29.41
C GLU A 27 3.43 -7.48 28.29
N PRO A 28 2.44 -6.56 28.34
CA PRO A 28 2.30 -5.49 27.35
C PRO A 28 3.42 -4.44 27.49
N PRO A 29 3.89 -3.82 26.38
CA PRO A 29 4.87 -2.73 26.42
C PRO A 29 4.45 -1.58 27.34
N GLN A 30 5.41 -1.05 28.12
CA GLN A 30 5.17 0.04 29.07
C GLN A 30 4.68 1.33 28.38
N GLN A 31 4.99 1.48 27.10
CA GLN A 31 4.58 2.57 26.20
C GLN A 31 3.08 2.51 25.85
N LEU A 32 2.43 1.34 25.93
CA LEU A 32 0.97 1.24 25.81
C LEU A 32 0.27 1.81 27.06
N ASN A 33 0.83 1.58 28.25
CA ASN A 33 0.26 2.08 29.53
C ASN A 33 0.19 3.61 29.63
N LYS A 34 0.93 4.33 28.77
CA LYS A 34 0.88 5.80 28.67
C LYS A 34 -0.27 6.30 27.79
N GLN A 35 -0.77 5.48 26.86
CA GLN A 35 -1.76 5.87 25.86
C GLN A 35 -3.16 5.95 26.48
N THR A 36 -4.01 6.80 25.90
CA THR A 36 -5.38 7.05 26.39
C THR A 36 -6.29 5.83 26.18
N TRP A 37 -6.44 5.41 24.93
CA TRP A 37 -7.30 4.28 24.52
C TRP A 37 -6.99 2.96 25.24
N TRP A 38 -5.72 2.70 25.58
CA TRP A 38 -5.32 1.47 26.27
C TRP A 38 -5.75 1.47 27.74
N ARG A 39 -5.69 2.63 28.40
CA ARG A 39 -6.23 2.81 29.77
C ARG A 39 -7.75 2.68 29.77
N GLU A 40 -8.44 3.25 28.79
CA GLU A 40 -9.88 3.08 28.60
C GLU A 40 -10.26 1.61 28.33
N HIS A 41 -9.47 0.89 27.53
CA HIS A 41 -9.68 -0.54 27.26
C HIS A 41 -9.51 -1.41 28.52
N LEU A 42 -8.47 -1.14 29.33
CA LEU A 42 -8.26 -1.80 30.61
C LEU A 42 -9.39 -1.48 31.60
N GLU A 43 -9.86 -0.24 31.66
CA GLU A 43 -10.99 0.14 32.52
C GLU A 43 -12.29 -0.55 32.07
N ALA A 44 -12.53 -0.68 30.76
CA ALA A 44 -13.65 -1.43 30.20
C ALA A 44 -13.57 -2.93 30.53
N GLN A 45 -12.41 -3.59 30.34
CA GLN A 45 -12.23 -4.98 30.74
C GLN A 45 -12.44 -5.19 32.25
N ASN A 46 -11.91 -4.30 33.09
CA ASN A 46 -12.09 -4.39 34.54
C ASN A 46 -13.57 -4.21 34.95
N LYS A 47 -14.32 -3.33 34.28
CA LYS A 47 -15.77 -3.19 34.46
C LYS A 47 -16.53 -4.45 34.02
N GLU A 48 -16.20 -5.03 32.87
CA GLU A 48 -16.82 -6.28 32.41
C GLU A 48 -16.51 -7.45 33.37
N ALA A 49 -15.27 -7.57 33.84
CA ALA A 49 -14.87 -8.59 34.81
C ALA A 49 -15.60 -8.44 36.15
N ALA A 50 -15.77 -7.21 36.64
CA ALA A 50 -16.53 -6.92 37.86
C ALA A 50 -18.04 -7.24 37.73
N LEU A 51 -18.63 -7.02 36.55
CA LEU A 51 -20.01 -7.41 36.26
C LEU A 51 -20.18 -8.93 36.18
N GLN A 52 -19.20 -9.64 35.61
CA GLN A 52 -19.20 -11.10 35.58
C GLN A 52 -19.08 -11.70 36.99
N THR A 53 -18.18 -11.21 37.86
CA THR A 53 -18.07 -11.72 39.24
C THR A 53 -19.31 -11.45 40.09
N THR A 54 -20.01 -10.33 39.85
CA THR A 54 -21.29 -10.01 40.54
C THR A 54 -22.41 -11.00 40.18
N THR A 55 -22.40 -11.57 38.98
CA THR A 55 -23.46 -12.47 38.49
C THR A 55 -23.44 -13.85 39.18
N TRP A 56 -22.32 -14.25 39.78
CA TRP A 56 -22.18 -15.53 40.49
C TRP A 56 -22.52 -15.48 41.99
N GLN A 57 -22.93 -14.31 42.53
CA GLN A 57 -23.21 -14.14 43.97
C GLN A 57 -24.68 -13.75 44.28
N SER A 58 -25.65 -14.46 43.70
CA SER A 58 -27.06 -14.36 44.12
C SER A 58 -27.62 -15.73 44.52
N PRO A 59 -27.87 -16.01 45.82
CA PRO A 59 -28.56 -17.22 46.25
C PRO A 59 -30.06 -17.13 45.95
N ALA A 60 -30.61 -18.14 45.30
CA ALA A 60 -32.02 -18.19 44.94
C ALA A 60 -32.95 -18.32 46.17
N LYS A 61 -34.10 -17.62 46.12
CA LYS A 61 -35.27 -17.95 46.96
C LYS A 61 -36.57 -17.68 46.20
N ILE A 62 -37.17 -18.77 45.72
CA ILE A 62 -38.54 -18.82 45.22
C ILE A 62 -39.48 -18.95 46.43
N PRO A 63 -40.68 -18.37 46.39
CA PRO A 63 -41.85 -19.22 46.62
C PRO A 63 -42.98 -18.96 45.61
N SER A 64 -43.36 -20.01 44.88
CA SER A 64 -44.60 -20.06 44.11
C SER A 64 -45.81 -20.11 45.03
N LYS A 65 -46.96 -19.56 44.61
CA LYS A 65 -48.26 -20.18 44.91
C LYS A 65 -49.38 -19.84 43.93
N THR A 66 -50.03 -20.91 43.49
CA THR A 66 -51.16 -21.03 42.57
C THR A 66 -52.48 -20.60 43.21
N ASN A 67 -53.49 -20.17 42.43
CA ASN A 67 -54.80 -20.84 42.34
C ASN A 67 -55.90 -20.09 41.52
N THR A 68 -56.54 -20.82 40.58
CA THR A 68 -58.01 -20.90 40.26
C THR A 68 -58.89 -19.63 40.14
N THR A 69 -59.89 -19.47 39.23
CA THR A 69 -60.70 -20.46 38.48
C THR A 69 -61.55 -19.85 37.33
N LYS A 70 -61.92 -20.70 36.35
CA LYS A 70 -63.22 -20.79 35.61
C LYS A 70 -63.71 -19.70 34.60
N ARG A 71 -63.79 -20.18 33.34
CA ARG A 71 -65.01 -20.34 32.50
C ARG A 71 -65.46 -19.18 31.57
N GLY A 72 -65.39 -19.43 30.27
CA GLY A 72 -66.06 -18.66 29.20
C GLY A 72 -65.62 -19.15 27.82
N ALA A 73 -66.55 -19.51 26.93
CA ALA A 73 -66.23 -20.10 25.63
C ALA A 73 -66.62 -19.18 24.47
N LYS A 74 -65.74 -19.06 23.45
CA LYS A 74 -66.07 -19.17 22.00
C LYS A 74 -64.83 -18.98 21.13
N GLN A 75 -64.89 -19.51 19.91
CA GLN A 75 -63.89 -19.34 18.86
C GLN A 75 -63.79 -17.89 18.38
N GLY A 76 -62.60 -17.47 17.97
CA GLY A 76 -62.40 -16.25 17.18
C GLY A 76 -60.93 -16.06 16.83
N ARG A 77 -60.56 -16.23 15.55
CA ARG A 77 -59.27 -15.72 15.06
C ARG A 77 -59.32 -14.19 15.12
N GLY A 78 -58.46 -13.59 15.91
CA GLY A 78 -58.31 -12.14 15.98
C GLY A 78 -57.05 -11.80 16.74
N CYS A 79 -56.03 -11.31 16.03
CA CYS A 79 -54.91 -10.62 16.64
C CYS A 79 -55.25 -9.12 16.67
N PRO A 80 -55.34 -8.47 17.84
CA PRO A 80 -55.46 -7.02 17.92
C PRO A 80 -54.16 -6.43 18.48
N THR A 81 -53.31 -5.96 17.58
CA THR A 81 -52.31 -4.95 17.93
C THR A 81 -53.05 -3.62 18.13
N GLN A 82 -53.19 -3.18 19.37
CA GLN A 82 -53.62 -1.82 19.74
C GLN A 82 -52.95 -1.46 21.07
N GLY A 83 -52.30 -0.31 21.26
CA GLY A 83 -52.14 0.84 20.36
C GLY A 83 -52.78 2.09 20.95
N TRP A 84 -51.97 2.95 21.57
CA TRP A 84 -52.30 4.33 21.93
C TRP A 84 -51.02 5.16 21.67
N ALA A 85 -50.85 6.00 20.65
CA ALA A 85 -51.70 6.74 19.70
C ALA A 85 -51.77 8.26 20.00
N GLY A 86 -51.40 9.04 18.98
CA GLY A 86 -51.27 10.48 18.93
C GLY A 86 -50.16 10.79 17.93
N GLY A 87 -50.40 11.06 16.64
CA GLY A 87 -51.56 11.74 16.04
C GLY A 87 -51.28 13.25 16.04
N THR A 88 -51.22 13.97 14.90
CA THR A 88 -52.14 13.85 13.76
C THR A 88 -51.57 14.42 12.45
N ARG A 89 -51.89 13.74 11.32
CA ARG A 89 -52.26 14.24 9.97
C ARG A 89 -51.27 14.97 9.02
N ALA A 90 -50.99 14.29 7.91
CA ALA A 90 -51.01 14.82 6.52
C ALA A 90 -52.38 14.45 5.86
N PRO A 91 -52.70 14.59 4.53
CA PRO A 91 -51.92 14.95 3.32
C PRO A 91 -52.43 16.29 2.68
N THR A 92 -52.25 16.72 1.42
CA THR A 92 -51.76 16.17 0.11
C THR A 92 -51.17 17.36 -0.71
N THR A 93 -50.49 17.28 -1.87
CA THR A 93 -50.90 16.88 -3.25
C THR A 93 -49.65 16.72 -4.18
N ALA A 94 -49.85 16.26 -5.42
CA ALA A 94 -48.79 15.91 -6.41
C ALA A 94 -48.13 17.12 -7.12
N PRO A 95 -46.91 16.96 -7.70
CA PRO A 95 -46.25 18.02 -8.47
C PRO A 95 -46.79 18.14 -9.90
N ALA A 96 -47.02 19.37 -10.36
CA ALA A 96 -47.34 19.70 -11.74
C ALA A 96 -46.18 20.48 -12.39
N GLY A 97 -45.69 20.00 -13.53
CA GLY A 97 -44.78 20.73 -14.40
C GLY A 97 -45.37 20.86 -15.82
N PRO A 98 -45.34 22.03 -16.46
CA PRO A 98 -45.72 22.18 -17.86
C PRO A 98 -44.51 22.11 -18.82
N PRO A 99 -44.72 21.80 -20.12
CA PRO A 99 -43.66 21.44 -21.06
C PRO A 99 -43.38 22.53 -22.12
N THR A 100 -42.37 22.34 -22.99
CA THR A 100 -42.57 22.16 -24.47
C THR A 100 -41.28 22.03 -25.30
N THR A 101 -41.32 21.09 -26.25
CA THR A 101 -40.69 21.07 -27.60
C THR A 101 -39.23 21.51 -27.84
N ARG A 102 -38.40 20.55 -28.30
CA ARG A 102 -38.10 20.40 -29.75
C ARG A 102 -37.67 18.95 -30.07
N GLY A 103 -38.22 18.34 -31.11
CA GLY A 103 -37.89 16.97 -31.52
C GLY A 103 -36.95 16.90 -32.73
N GLY A 104 -36.34 15.73 -33.00
CA GLY A 104 -35.49 15.51 -34.17
C GLY A 104 -34.87 14.10 -34.23
N LYS A 105 -35.51 13.20 -35.00
CA LYS A 105 -35.09 11.82 -35.38
C LYS A 105 -33.57 11.70 -35.64
N ALA A 106 -32.84 10.78 -35.01
CA ALA A 106 -32.79 9.31 -35.19
C ALA A 106 -31.97 8.82 -36.40
N ALA A 107 -30.89 8.07 -36.11
CA ALA A 107 -30.34 7.01 -36.97
C ALA A 107 -29.55 6.01 -36.11
N ARG A 108 -29.90 4.72 -36.22
CA ARG A 108 -29.15 3.57 -35.69
C ARG A 108 -28.53 2.84 -36.90
N LEU A 109 -27.58 1.93 -36.64
CA LEU A 109 -26.97 0.90 -37.53
C LEU A 109 -25.48 1.15 -37.86
N PRO A 110 -24.69 0.10 -38.14
CA PRO A 110 -24.78 -1.27 -37.63
C PRO A 110 -23.45 -1.82 -37.09
N ALA A 111 -23.52 -2.92 -36.32
CA ALA A 111 -22.35 -3.74 -36.02
C ALA A 111 -21.86 -4.47 -37.29
N LYS A 112 -20.55 -4.63 -37.44
CA LYS A 112 -19.95 -5.44 -38.52
C LYS A 112 -18.64 -6.09 -38.09
N ALA A 113 -18.70 -7.38 -37.77
CA ALA A 113 -17.61 -8.32 -38.02
C ALA A 113 -17.99 -9.11 -39.28
N PRO A 114 -17.03 -9.57 -40.09
CA PRO A 114 -16.69 -11.01 -40.01
C PRO A 114 -15.24 -11.35 -40.38
N ALA A 115 -14.93 -12.66 -40.29
CA ALA A 115 -13.73 -13.37 -40.73
C ALA A 115 -12.42 -13.00 -39.99
N GLY A 116 -11.67 -13.94 -39.39
CA GLY A 116 -11.74 -15.40 -39.49
C GLY A 116 -10.77 -15.93 -40.54
N ARG A 117 -9.50 -16.06 -40.16
CA ARG A 117 -8.51 -16.86 -40.89
C ARG A 117 -7.64 -17.61 -39.88
N GLY A 118 -7.99 -18.86 -39.61
CA GLY A 118 -7.09 -19.76 -38.88
C GLY A 118 -5.92 -20.18 -39.76
N ARG A 119 -4.79 -20.50 -39.14
CA ARG A 119 -3.88 -21.52 -39.66
C ARG A 119 -3.24 -22.27 -38.51
N ALA A 120 -3.45 -23.58 -38.47
CA ALA A 120 -2.75 -24.49 -37.57
C ALA A 120 -1.31 -24.75 -38.08
N GLY A 121 -0.44 -25.19 -37.17
CA GLY A 121 0.97 -25.43 -37.42
C GLY A 121 1.73 -25.39 -36.08
N ALA A 122 1.46 -26.32 -35.16
CA ALA A 122 1.96 -27.70 -35.12
C ALA A 122 3.12 -27.81 -34.11
N ALA A 123 3.04 -28.80 -33.22
CA ALA A 123 3.99 -28.99 -32.13
C ALA A 123 5.28 -29.68 -32.59
N ALA A 124 6.42 -29.29 -32.01
CA ALA A 124 7.67 -30.04 -32.12
C ALA A 124 8.57 -29.86 -30.87
N LYS A 125 8.35 -30.73 -29.89
CA LYS A 125 9.34 -31.28 -28.96
C LYS A 125 8.96 -32.76 -28.76
N PRO A 126 9.87 -33.67 -28.37
CA PRO A 126 11.24 -33.43 -27.93
C PRO A 126 12.29 -34.12 -28.83
N ASP A 127 13.57 -34.01 -28.48
CA ASP A 127 14.38 -35.23 -28.46
C ASP A 127 15.39 -35.27 -27.29
N LYS A 128 15.81 -36.46 -26.90
CA LYS A 128 16.72 -36.76 -25.78
C LYS A 128 17.93 -37.55 -26.31
N SER A 129 18.95 -37.66 -25.44
CA SER A 129 20.20 -38.44 -25.57
C SER A 129 21.40 -37.57 -26.00
N ALA A 130 22.62 -37.75 -25.48
CA ALA A 130 23.16 -38.92 -24.75
C ALA A 130 23.99 -38.56 -23.50
N LYS A 131 24.24 -39.61 -22.70
CA LYS A 131 25.18 -39.65 -21.55
C LYS A 131 26.47 -40.37 -22.03
N PRO A 132 27.64 -40.07 -21.46
CA PRO A 132 28.35 -41.07 -20.62
C PRO A 132 28.70 -40.47 -19.24
N ALA A 133 28.66 -41.19 -18.12
CA ALA A 133 29.71 -42.11 -17.62
C ALA A 133 31.08 -41.42 -17.46
N GLY A 134 31.74 -41.39 -16.29
CA GLY A 134 31.43 -41.97 -14.99
C GLY A 134 32.58 -41.77 -13.99
N ASN A 135 32.55 -42.50 -12.87
CA ASN A 135 33.62 -42.64 -11.86
C ASN A 135 33.80 -41.51 -10.83
N SER A 136 33.18 -41.71 -9.67
CA SER A 136 33.73 -41.31 -8.38
C SER A 136 34.59 -42.45 -7.79
N PRO A 137 35.64 -42.14 -7.02
CA PRO A 137 36.18 -43.05 -6.00
C PRO A 137 35.85 -42.55 -4.58
N LYS A 138 35.67 -43.50 -3.67
CA LYS A 138 35.26 -43.29 -2.27
C LYS A 138 36.33 -43.84 -1.33
N ALA A 139 36.78 -43.06 -0.35
CA ALA A 139 37.59 -43.50 0.79
C ALA A 139 37.09 -42.76 2.04
N LYS A 140 36.48 -43.45 3.01
CA LYS A 140 37.10 -43.98 4.25
C LYS A 140 37.67 -42.84 5.12
N LEU A 141 37.00 -42.36 6.18
CA LEU A 141 36.51 -43.04 7.40
C LEU A 141 37.67 -43.43 8.34
N LEU A 142 37.83 -42.64 9.41
CA LEU A 142 38.43 -43.04 10.69
C LEU A 142 37.61 -42.41 11.83
N SER A 143 37.30 -43.23 12.84
CA SER A 143 36.80 -42.81 14.15
C SER A 143 37.91 -43.05 15.17
N ASP A 144 37.95 -42.26 16.24
CA ASP A 144 37.86 -42.68 17.66
C ASP A 144 38.03 -41.42 18.54
N LYS A 145 37.16 -41.14 19.52
CA LYS A 145 37.10 -41.75 20.88
C LYS A 145 38.39 -41.43 21.65
N SER A 146 38.42 -40.83 22.82
CA SER A 146 37.46 -40.78 23.95
C SER A 146 37.68 -39.41 24.68
N GLU A 147 37.20 -39.05 25.88
CA GLU A 147 36.48 -39.71 26.98
C GLU A 147 35.23 -38.91 27.43
N GLN A 148 34.95 -38.85 28.74
CA GLN A 148 33.73 -38.40 29.40
C GLN A 148 34.08 -38.05 30.85
N ASP A 149 33.72 -36.88 31.40
CA ASP A 149 33.49 -36.80 32.86
C ASP A 149 32.55 -35.66 33.33
N CYS A 150 31.89 -35.97 34.45
CA CYS A 150 31.15 -35.17 35.44
C CYS A 150 30.40 -33.88 35.05
N CYS A 151 29.07 -34.01 35.10
CA CYS A 151 28.11 -32.92 35.33
C CYS A 151 28.10 -32.52 36.82
N PRO A 152 27.79 -31.24 37.12
CA PRO A 152 26.90 -30.94 38.25
C PRO A 152 25.70 -30.07 37.83
N LYS A 153 24.49 -30.53 38.16
CA LYS A 153 23.31 -29.68 38.44
C LYS A 153 23.46 -29.15 39.88
N PRO A 154 22.98 -27.95 40.27
CA PRO A 154 21.67 -27.34 39.94
C PRO A 154 21.83 -25.92 39.34
N VAL A 155 20.80 -25.14 38.97
CA VAL A 155 19.43 -24.98 39.46
C VAL A 155 18.45 -24.84 38.30
N HIS A 156 17.25 -25.42 38.45
CA HIS A 156 16.11 -25.13 37.57
C HIS A 156 15.61 -23.71 37.88
N GLU A 157 16.18 -22.69 37.24
CA GLU A 157 15.32 -21.56 36.87
C GLU A 157 14.35 -22.11 35.83
N GLU A 158 13.08 -22.24 36.22
CA GLU A 158 11.99 -22.42 35.27
C GLU A 158 11.77 -21.11 34.51
N ARG A 159 12.75 -20.76 33.64
CA ARG A 159 12.41 -20.05 32.43
C ARG A 159 11.48 -20.97 31.67
N VAL A 160 10.18 -20.71 31.84
CA VAL A 160 9.14 -21.20 30.94
C VAL A 160 9.63 -20.82 29.55
N SER A 161 10.15 -21.81 28.82
CA SER A 161 10.52 -21.66 27.43
C SER A 161 9.20 -21.54 26.67
N VAL A 162 8.67 -20.32 26.61
CA VAL A 162 7.47 -19.97 25.86
C VAL A 162 7.81 -20.18 24.40
N SER A 163 7.72 -21.42 23.91
CA SER A 163 7.97 -21.78 22.51
C SER A 163 6.80 -21.33 21.64
N GLY A 164 6.58 -20.01 21.64
CA GLY A 164 5.54 -19.33 20.90
C GLY A 164 6.10 -18.72 19.61
N PRO A 165 5.24 -18.41 18.63
CA PRO A 165 5.64 -17.64 17.47
C PRO A 165 6.17 -16.26 17.90
N LEU A 166 7.28 -15.83 17.29
CA LEU A 166 7.84 -14.50 17.47
C LEU A 166 7.11 -13.46 16.60
N ASN A 167 7.12 -12.21 17.03
CA ASN A 167 6.70 -11.08 16.21
C ASN A 167 7.71 -10.86 15.08
N ARG A 168 7.22 -10.79 13.84
CA ARG A 168 8.05 -10.54 12.66
C ARG A 168 8.33 -9.04 12.50
N ARG A 169 9.51 -8.71 11.95
CA ARG A 169 9.86 -7.34 11.55
C ARG A 169 8.80 -6.79 10.57
N SER A 170 8.31 -5.58 10.83
CA SER A 170 7.21 -4.96 10.10
C SER A 170 7.61 -3.61 9.52
N HIS A 171 7.39 -3.46 8.22
CA HIS A 171 7.50 -2.17 7.52
C HIS A 171 6.36 -1.22 7.91
N VAL A 172 5.20 -1.74 8.33
CA VAL A 172 3.99 -0.92 8.57
C VAL A 172 4.18 -0.01 9.78
N ALA A 173 4.75 -0.55 10.87
CA ALA A 173 5.00 0.23 12.08
C ALA A 173 6.06 1.33 11.83
N ARG A 174 7.15 1.01 11.12
CA ARG A 174 8.19 1.97 10.74
C ARG A 174 7.66 3.08 9.83
N LEU A 175 6.90 2.73 8.80
CA LEU A 175 6.26 3.70 7.91
C LEU A 175 5.22 4.56 8.64
N GLY A 176 4.51 3.98 9.62
CA GLY A 176 3.62 4.70 10.53
C GLY A 176 4.36 5.74 11.35
N LEU A 177 5.44 5.33 12.03
CA LEU A 177 6.28 6.20 12.86
C LEU A 177 6.93 7.32 12.03
N ALA A 178 7.54 6.99 10.89
CA ALA A 178 8.16 7.96 9.98
C ALA A 178 7.19 9.08 9.57
N ARG A 179 5.91 8.75 9.30
CA ARG A 179 4.86 9.72 8.93
C ARG A 179 4.37 10.63 10.06
N VAL A 180 4.65 10.27 11.31
CA VAL A 180 4.37 11.13 12.46
C VAL A 180 5.58 12.00 12.75
N LEU A 181 6.78 11.40 12.78
CA LEU A 181 8.04 12.12 13.01
C LEU A 181 8.37 13.12 11.88
N SER A 182 8.00 12.84 10.63
CA SER A 182 8.19 13.77 9.49
C SER A 182 7.30 15.03 9.54
N ARG A 183 6.57 15.25 10.63
CA ARG A 183 5.72 16.44 10.86
C ARG A 183 6.37 17.48 11.77
N SER A 184 7.43 17.10 12.47
CA SER A 184 8.26 18.03 13.24
C SER A 184 9.66 18.07 12.66
N ILE A 185 10.23 19.27 12.59
CA ILE A 185 11.59 19.52 12.09
C ILE A 185 12.60 18.82 13.02
N ASP A 186 12.36 18.87 14.34
CA ASP A 186 13.25 18.28 15.36
C ASP A 186 13.44 16.77 15.20
N THR A 187 12.44 16.06 14.62
CA THR A 187 12.43 14.60 14.44
C THR A 187 12.62 14.18 12.99
N GLN A 188 12.98 15.09 12.09
CA GLN A 188 13.12 14.83 10.65
C GLN A 188 14.22 13.81 10.34
N ASN A 189 15.34 13.84 11.09
CA ASN A 189 16.45 12.88 10.93
C ASN A 189 16.04 11.45 11.29
N GLU A 190 15.23 11.26 12.34
CA GLU A 190 14.68 9.96 12.72
C GLU A 190 13.68 9.45 11.67
N ALA A 191 12.84 10.35 11.14
CA ALA A 191 11.91 10.03 10.07
C ALA A 191 12.64 9.56 8.79
N GLU A 192 13.73 10.23 8.42
CA GLU A 192 14.61 9.80 7.31
C GLU A 192 15.15 8.38 7.53
N GLN A 193 15.76 8.10 8.68
CA GLN A 193 16.30 6.77 8.98
C GLN A 193 15.23 5.67 8.85
N LEU A 194 14.02 5.93 9.35
CA LEU A 194 12.89 5.00 9.24
C LEU A 194 12.39 4.83 7.79
N TYR A 195 12.37 5.90 6.97
CA TYR A 195 12.06 5.78 5.54
C TYR A 195 13.13 4.95 4.81
N GLN A 196 14.41 5.18 5.09
CA GLN A 196 15.51 4.37 4.55
C GLN A 196 15.41 2.90 4.97
N GLU A 197 15.07 2.60 6.24
CA GLU A 197 14.80 1.23 6.70
C GLU A 197 13.64 0.56 5.94
N VAL A 198 12.52 1.27 5.72
CA VAL A 198 11.37 0.73 4.98
C VAL A 198 11.73 0.44 3.52
N ILE A 199 12.55 1.29 2.89
CA ILE A 199 13.08 1.05 1.54
C ILE A 199 14.03 -0.15 1.54
N ALA A 200 14.88 -0.30 2.55
CA ALA A 200 15.79 -1.44 2.69
C ALA A 200 15.08 -2.79 2.95
N MET A 201 13.84 -2.77 3.45
CA MET A 201 12.97 -3.97 3.57
C MET A 201 12.26 -4.37 2.27
N ALA A 202 12.17 -3.46 1.29
CA ALA A 202 11.50 -3.74 0.02
C ALA A 202 12.01 -4.99 -0.75
N PRO A 203 13.30 -5.39 -0.70
CA PRO A 203 13.81 -6.57 -1.41
C PRO A 203 13.09 -7.88 -1.07
N GLU A 204 12.70 -8.08 0.19
CA GLU A 204 12.13 -9.36 0.67
C GLU A 204 10.76 -9.68 0.05
N VAL A 205 10.09 -8.69 -0.55
CA VAL A 205 8.73 -8.84 -1.09
C VAL A 205 8.72 -8.94 -2.63
N ARG A 206 9.89 -8.85 -3.30
CA ARG A 206 9.97 -8.80 -4.77
C ARG A 206 9.76 -10.15 -5.49
N HIS A 207 9.71 -11.27 -4.78
CA HIS A 207 9.68 -12.61 -5.37
C HIS A 207 8.28 -13.26 -5.46
N GLN A 208 7.20 -12.53 -5.16
CA GLN A 208 5.84 -13.06 -5.19
C GLN A 208 4.96 -12.27 -6.17
N ASP A 209 4.11 -12.95 -6.95
CA ASP A 209 3.21 -12.36 -7.97
C ASP A 209 2.15 -11.38 -7.44
N ASN A 210 2.13 -11.13 -6.12
CA ASN A 210 1.36 -10.07 -5.47
C ASN A 210 2.06 -8.69 -5.48
N HIS A 211 3.22 -8.60 -6.16
CA HIS A 211 4.11 -7.44 -6.24
C HIS A 211 3.37 -6.10 -6.41
N THR A 212 2.37 -6.06 -7.29
CA THR A 212 1.61 -4.86 -7.66
C THR A 212 0.94 -4.17 -6.46
N ILE A 213 0.32 -4.92 -5.54
CA ILE A 213 -0.44 -4.33 -4.43
C ILE A 213 0.51 -3.75 -3.36
N PHE A 214 1.55 -4.50 -2.99
CA PHE A 214 2.53 -4.03 -2.01
C PHE A 214 3.34 -2.85 -2.56
N PHE A 215 3.76 -2.92 -3.82
CA PHE A 215 4.54 -1.87 -4.47
C PHE A 215 3.78 -0.54 -4.55
N PHE A 216 2.51 -0.56 -4.98
CA PHE A 216 1.71 0.67 -5.06
C PHE A 216 1.14 1.13 -3.72
N ARG A 217 0.84 0.24 -2.77
CA ARG A 217 0.25 0.64 -1.48
C ARG A 217 1.28 1.02 -0.41
N THR A 218 2.51 0.50 -0.51
CA THR A 218 3.59 0.75 0.46
C THR A 218 4.77 1.47 -0.18
N ILE A 219 5.40 0.90 -1.20
CA ILE A 219 6.71 1.38 -1.69
C ILE A 219 6.59 2.75 -2.37
N MET A 220 5.73 2.91 -3.37
CA MET A 220 5.55 4.18 -4.08
C MET A 220 5.16 5.34 -3.14
N PRO A 221 4.19 5.20 -2.21
CA PRO A 221 3.92 6.20 -1.18
C PRO A 221 5.10 6.48 -0.24
N THR A 222 5.94 5.50 0.07
CA THR A 222 7.14 5.69 0.91
C THR A 222 8.15 6.59 0.20
N PHE A 223 8.46 6.30 -1.06
CA PHE A 223 9.37 7.12 -1.87
C PHE A 223 8.86 8.55 -2.06
N SER A 224 7.58 8.75 -2.36
CA SER A 224 7.01 10.10 -2.46
C SER A 224 7.01 10.85 -1.14
N LEU A 225 6.59 10.24 -0.03
CA LEU A 225 6.60 10.91 1.28
C LEU A 225 8.01 11.29 1.72
N PHE A 226 8.99 10.42 1.47
CA PHE A 226 10.39 10.71 1.79
C PHE A 226 10.97 11.81 0.89
N GLY A 227 10.73 11.75 -0.42
CA GLY A 227 11.13 12.81 -1.36
C GLY A 227 10.52 14.17 -1.03
N TYR A 228 9.22 14.23 -0.72
CA TYR A 228 8.54 15.48 -0.31
C TYR A 228 8.97 16.00 1.06
N MET A 229 9.43 15.13 1.96
CA MET A 229 10.01 15.55 3.24
C MET A 229 11.38 16.19 3.03
N LEU A 230 12.18 15.67 2.10
CA LEU A 230 13.51 16.20 1.79
C LEU A 230 13.47 17.46 0.92
N GLU A 231 12.53 17.56 -0.04
CA GLU A 231 12.49 18.63 -1.05
C GLU A 231 12.67 20.07 -0.50
N PRO A 232 12.09 20.48 0.65
CA PRO A 232 12.28 21.85 1.16
C PRO A 232 13.69 22.13 1.72
N SER A 233 14.41 21.10 2.19
CA SER A 233 15.71 21.22 2.86
C SER A 233 16.89 20.79 1.97
N ASP A 234 16.70 19.72 1.19
CA ASP A 234 17.66 19.19 0.22
C ASP A 234 16.90 18.67 -1.02
N PRO A 235 16.67 19.56 -2.01
CA PRO A 235 16.10 19.19 -3.31
C PRO A 235 16.90 18.15 -4.10
N GLN A 236 18.21 17.99 -3.83
CA GLN A 236 19.06 17.02 -4.52
C GLN A 236 18.90 15.64 -3.92
N ALA A 237 18.89 15.51 -2.59
CA ALA A 237 18.58 14.26 -1.91
C ALA A 237 17.16 13.77 -2.26
N ALA A 238 16.19 14.68 -2.46
CA ALA A 238 14.87 14.33 -2.97
C ALA A 238 14.94 13.69 -4.38
N VAL A 239 15.71 14.25 -5.32
CA VAL A 239 15.95 13.64 -6.64
C VAL A 239 16.57 12.25 -6.49
N ASP A 240 17.61 12.12 -5.66
CA ASP A 240 18.30 10.84 -5.42
C ASP A 240 17.36 9.76 -4.88
N VAL A 241 16.42 10.11 -3.99
CA VAL A 241 15.37 9.20 -3.52
C VAL A 241 14.49 8.75 -4.68
N PHE A 242 13.96 9.65 -5.50
CA PHE A 242 13.13 9.26 -6.64
C PHE A 242 13.89 8.45 -7.69
N CYS A 243 15.17 8.74 -7.93
CA CYS A 243 16.01 7.98 -8.86
C CYS A 243 16.37 6.57 -8.36
N ARG A 244 16.29 6.31 -7.04
CA ARG A 244 16.41 4.94 -6.48
C ARG A 244 15.12 4.12 -6.60
N PHE A 245 14.01 4.71 -7.03
CA PHE A 245 12.77 3.97 -7.25
C PHE A 245 12.96 2.97 -8.41
N PRO A 246 12.61 1.67 -8.24
CA PRO A 246 12.88 0.65 -9.25
C PRO A 246 11.85 0.71 -10.39
N LEU A 247 12.02 1.72 -11.27
CA LEU A 247 11.21 1.90 -12.46
C LEU A 247 11.33 0.71 -13.42
N LYS A 248 10.20 0.31 -14.01
CA LYS A 248 10.15 -0.64 -15.12
C LYS A 248 10.77 -0.05 -16.39
N PRO A 249 11.16 -0.90 -17.38
CA PRO A 249 11.44 -0.44 -18.73
C PRO A 249 10.29 0.41 -19.28
N VAL A 250 10.59 1.49 -20.01
CA VAL A 250 9.58 2.49 -20.42
C VAL A 250 8.42 1.90 -21.22
N ALA A 251 8.62 0.80 -21.94
CA ALA A 251 7.56 0.09 -22.68
C ALA A 251 6.53 -0.63 -21.77
N GLU A 252 6.86 -0.83 -20.49
CA GLU A 252 6.07 -1.58 -19.50
C GLU A 252 5.60 -0.69 -18.31
N GLN A 253 5.91 0.61 -18.36
CA GLN A 253 5.57 1.54 -17.29
C GLN A 253 4.07 1.83 -17.23
N SER A 254 3.54 1.82 -16.00
CA SER A 254 2.18 2.26 -15.69
C SER A 254 2.14 3.76 -15.40
N PHE A 255 0.93 4.34 -15.30
CA PHE A 255 0.71 5.73 -14.88
C PHE A 255 1.43 6.07 -13.55
N ASN A 256 1.53 5.11 -12.62
CA ASN A 256 2.23 5.30 -11.34
C ASN A 256 3.76 5.35 -11.49
N ASP A 257 4.33 4.58 -12.43
CA ASP A 257 5.77 4.62 -12.73
C ASP A 257 6.13 5.92 -13.46
N ALA A 258 5.23 6.37 -14.35
CA ALA A 258 5.34 7.65 -15.04
C ALA A 258 5.20 8.84 -14.10
N PHE A 259 4.37 8.76 -13.04
CA PHE A 259 4.29 9.80 -12.00
C PHE A 259 5.65 10.05 -11.34
N ILE A 260 6.36 9.00 -10.94
CA ILE A 260 7.72 9.12 -10.37
C ILE A 260 8.69 9.77 -11.37
N SER A 261 8.60 9.39 -12.65
CA SER A 261 9.40 10.04 -13.71
C SER A 261 9.06 11.54 -13.85
N GLY A 262 7.78 11.90 -13.70
CA GLY A 262 7.33 13.29 -13.69
C GLY A 262 7.89 14.11 -12.52
N GLU A 263 7.96 13.52 -11.33
CA GLU A 263 8.53 14.17 -10.15
C GLU A 263 10.05 14.40 -10.25
N ILE A 264 10.78 13.45 -10.84
CA ILE A 264 12.21 13.63 -11.15
C ILE A 264 12.41 14.84 -12.09
N VAL A 265 11.59 14.94 -13.15
CA VAL A 265 11.63 16.11 -14.06
C VAL A 265 11.24 17.39 -13.32
N ARG A 266 10.17 17.37 -12.51
CA ARG A 266 9.70 18.54 -11.76
C ARG A 266 10.79 19.13 -10.87
N LEU A 267 11.48 18.29 -10.09
CA LEU A 267 12.56 18.70 -9.20
C LEU A 267 13.76 19.26 -9.98
N LEU A 268 14.21 18.55 -11.01
CA LEU A 268 15.38 18.96 -11.79
C LEU A 268 15.16 20.27 -12.56
N MET A 269 13.98 20.44 -13.17
CA MET A 269 13.62 21.69 -13.87
C MET A 269 13.45 22.85 -12.90
N SER A 270 12.93 22.62 -11.69
CA SER A 270 12.80 23.67 -10.66
C SER A 270 14.17 24.16 -10.16
N GLN A 271 15.18 23.29 -10.19
CA GLN A 271 16.58 23.61 -9.87
C GLN A 271 17.41 24.04 -11.09
N LYS A 272 16.80 24.16 -12.28
CA LYS A 272 17.49 24.41 -13.57
C LYS A 272 18.61 23.41 -13.93
N GLN A 273 18.57 22.19 -13.38
CA GLN A 273 19.56 21.14 -13.61
C GLN A 273 19.31 20.39 -14.93
N HIS A 274 19.31 21.12 -16.05
CA HIS A 274 18.99 20.59 -17.37
C HIS A 274 20.03 19.59 -17.91
N ASP A 275 21.28 19.73 -17.47
CA ASP A 275 22.42 18.90 -17.89
C ASP A 275 22.63 17.65 -17.00
N HIS A 276 21.72 17.41 -16.04
CA HIS A 276 21.68 16.17 -15.27
C HIS A 276 21.38 14.97 -16.20
N SER A 277 21.70 13.75 -15.77
CA SER A 277 21.52 12.55 -16.60
C SER A 277 20.06 12.12 -16.80
N GLN A 278 19.17 12.52 -15.88
CA GLN A 278 17.80 12.03 -15.78
C GLN A 278 16.69 12.81 -16.52
N PRO A 279 16.77 14.14 -16.80
CA PRO A 279 15.68 14.87 -17.47
C PRO A 279 15.26 14.22 -18.78
N GLY A 280 16.21 13.79 -19.62
CA GLY A 280 15.92 13.10 -20.89
C GLY A 280 15.17 11.78 -20.72
N PRO A 281 15.74 10.77 -20.02
CA PRO A 281 15.07 9.51 -19.73
C PRO A 281 13.70 9.68 -19.07
N SER A 282 13.59 10.56 -18.07
CA SER A 282 12.35 10.77 -17.32
C SER A 282 11.29 11.54 -18.12
N LEU A 283 11.66 12.50 -18.98
CA LEU A 283 10.73 13.15 -19.92
C LEU A 283 10.19 12.15 -20.96
N VAL A 284 11.06 11.27 -21.49
CA VAL A 284 10.63 10.22 -22.44
C VAL A 284 9.68 9.24 -21.76
N ALA A 285 9.97 8.83 -20.52
CA ALA A 285 9.12 7.96 -19.72
C ALA A 285 7.74 8.61 -19.45
N HIS A 286 7.74 9.82 -18.89
CA HIS A 286 6.52 10.55 -18.57
C HIS A 286 5.69 10.85 -19.83
N GLY A 287 6.32 11.38 -20.88
CA GLY A 287 5.64 11.74 -22.13
C GLY A 287 5.11 10.55 -22.93
N LYS A 288 5.70 9.35 -22.81
CA LYS A 288 5.16 8.13 -23.44
C LYS A 288 3.90 7.60 -22.76
N VAL A 289 3.86 7.64 -21.43
CA VAL A 289 2.77 7.05 -20.66
C VAL A 289 1.62 8.04 -20.44
N MET A 290 1.94 9.31 -20.17
CA MET A 290 0.96 10.37 -19.91
C MET A 290 0.54 11.13 -21.18
N GLY A 291 1.37 11.10 -22.22
CA GLY A 291 1.21 11.88 -23.45
C GLY A 291 2.04 13.17 -23.48
N LEU A 292 2.23 13.72 -24.68
CA LEU A 292 3.07 14.90 -24.93
C LEU A 292 2.58 16.17 -24.20
N SER A 293 1.27 16.33 -24.03
CA SER A 293 0.69 17.47 -23.31
C SER A 293 1.13 17.54 -21.84
N CYS A 294 1.36 16.39 -21.18
CA CYS A 294 1.83 16.36 -19.80
C CYS A 294 3.30 16.80 -19.63
N ILE A 295 4.09 16.84 -20.72
CA ILE A 295 5.46 17.39 -20.69
C ILE A 295 5.59 18.79 -21.31
N GLU A 296 4.52 19.36 -21.86
CA GLU A 296 4.54 20.64 -22.58
C GLU A 296 5.16 21.79 -21.76
N LYS A 297 4.83 21.89 -20.47
CA LYS A 297 5.45 22.85 -19.54
C LYS A 297 6.98 22.74 -19.53
N TYR A 298 7.50 21.53 -19.49
CA TYR A 298 8.94 21.27 -19.42
C TYR A 298 9.61 21.44 -20.78
N VAL A 299 8.91 21.15 -21.88
CA VAL A 299 9.35 21.46 -23.23
C VAL A 299 9.58 22.97 -23.36
N ASN A 300 8.62 23.80 -22.94
CA ASN A 300 8.73 25.26 -23.02
C ASN A 300 9.87 25.83 -22.16
N ILE A 301 10.15 25.23 -20.98
CA ILE A 301 11.30 25.61 -20.14
C ILE A 301 12.61 25.30 -20.86
N LEU A 302 12.76 24.09 -21.38
CA LEU A 302 13.97 23.66 -22.09
C LEU A 302 14.19 24.42 -23.41
N ASP A 303 13.12 24.84 -24.07
CA ASP A 303 13.15 25.61 -25.33
C ASP A 303 13.69 27.02 -25.06
N GLY A 304 13.14 27.71 -24.06
CA GLY A 304 13.64 29.01 -23.60
C GLY A 304 15.09 28.98 -23.09
N GLU A 305 15.52 27.86 -22.51
CA GLU A 305 16.90 27.62 -22.05
C GLU A 305 17.80 26.99 -23.15
N SER A 306 17.33 26.98 -24.40
CA SER A 306 18.08 26.55 -25.61
C SER A 306 18.60 25.11 -25.59
N LYS A 307 17.97 24.22 -24.81
CA LYS A 307 18.34 22.80 -24.68
C LYS A 307 17.79 21.95 -25.84
N THR A 308 17.94 22.44 -27.07
CA THR A 308 17.35 21.88 -28.30
C THR A 308 17.81 20.44 -28.60
N ALA A 309 19.06 20.09 -28.27
CA ALA A 309 19.57 18.73 -28.43
C ALA A 309 18.82 17.71 -27.53
N LEU A 310 18.52 18.10 -26.28
CA LEU A 310 17.74 17.30 -25.35
C LEU A 310 16.29 17.15 -25.85
N LEU A 311 15.68 18.26 -26.29
CA LEU A 311 14.32 18.27 -26.83
C LEU A 311 14.15 17.36 -28.05
N ARG A 312 15.06 17.44 -29.03
CA ARG A 312 15.05 16.56 -30.21
C ARG A 312 15.14 15.09 -29.84
N ASN A 313 15.98 14.75 -28.85
CA ASN A 313 16.13 13.39 -28.35
C ASN A 313 14.86 12.88 -27.67
N VAL A 314 14.25 13.71 -26.80
CA VAL A 314 12.97 13.40 -26.13
C VAL A 314 11.86 13.13 -27.17
N TYR A 315 11.68 14.01 -28.16
CA TYR A 315 10.67 13.83 -29.19
C TYR A 315 10.91 12.61 -30.08
N ALA A 316 12.14 12.35 -30.51
CA ALA A 316 12.48 11.16 -31.28
C ALA A 316 12.17 9.87 -30.51
N ARG A 317 12.62 9.79 -29.25
CA ARG A 317 12.41 8.59 -28.41
C ARG A 317 10.96 8.39 -28.02
N ILE A 318 10.17 9.43 -27.77
CA ILE A 318 8.71 9.33 -27.52
C ILE A 318 8.00 8.69 -28.73
N ASN A 319 8.30 9.17 -29.94
CA ASN A 319 7.67 8.68 -31.18
C ASN A 319 8.25 7.35 -31.70
N ASN A 320 9.26 6.77 -31.03
CA ASN A 320 10.02 5.59 -31.49
C ASN A 320 10.66 5.76 -32.87
N LYS A 321 11.06 6.99 -33.21
CA LYS A 321 11.67 7.37 -34.48
C LYS A 321 13.17 7.67 -34.31
N GLN A 322 13.91 7.65 -35.41
CA GLN A 322 15.30 8.12 -35.42
C GLN A 322 15.35 9.66 -35.42
N HIS A 323 16.50 10.24 -35.08
CA HIS A 323 16.68 11.69 -35.10
C HIS A 323 16.51 12.30 -36.49
N ASP A 324 16.87 11.56 -37.54
CA ASP A 324 16.87 12.03 -38.94
C ASP A 324 15.59 11.63 -39.70
N ASP A 325 14.56 11.20 -38.98
CA ASP A 325 13.23 10.92 -39.55
C ASP A 325 12.64 12.21 -40.18
N PRO A 326 12.20 12.19 -41.45
CA PRO A 326 11.77 13.39 -42.17
C PRO A 326 10.67 14.20 -41.47
N ASP A 327 9.65 13.54 -40.91
CA ASP A 327 8.54 14.22 -40.22
C ASP A 327 9.04 14.95 -38.97
N LEU A 328 10.00 14.35 -38.25
CA LEU A 328 10.62 14.98 -37.09
C LEU A 328 11.58 16.10 -37.49
N GLN A 329 12.33 15.94 -38.57
CA GLN A 329 13.21 16.99 -39.10
C GLN A 329 12.42 18.23 -39.50
N ASP A 330 11.28 18.08 -40.17
CA ASP A 330 10.44 19.23 -40.53
C ASP A 330 9.77 19.88 -39.30
N PHE A 331 9.36 19.09 -38.30
CA PHE A 331 8.94 19.62 -37.00
C PHE A 331 10.07 20.37 -36.28
N PHE A 332 11.30 19.86 -36.29
CA PHE A 332 12.46 20.50 -35.65
C PHE A 332 12.86 21.80 -36.35
N LYS A 333 12.78 21.89 -37.69
CA LYS A 333 12.93 23.14 -38.45
C LYS A 333 11.85 24.15 -38.09
N PHE A 334 10.58 23.72 -38.05
CA PHE A 334 9.46 24.58 -37.65
C PHE A 334 9.61 25.13 -36.23
N LYS A 335 10.26 24.37 -35.34
CA LYS A 335 10.62 24.78 -33.97
C LYS A 335 11.96 25.50 -33.84
N CYS A 336 12.71 25.71 -34.92
CA CYS A 336 14.07 26.29 -34.90
C CYS A 336 15.05 25.53 -33.99
N TRP A 337 14.92 24.20 -33.88
CA TRP A 337 15.80 23.33 -33.09
C TRP A 337 16.99 22.76 -33.88
N ILE A 338 17.05 23.03 -35.18
CA ILE A 338 18.11 22.74 -36.16
C ILE A 338 18.20 23.86 -37.20
#